data_AF-A0A6A6WD24-F1
#
_entry.id   AF-A0A6A6WD24-F1
#
_cell.length_a   1.000
_cell.length_b   1.000
_cell.length_c   1.000
_cell.angle_alpha   90.00
_cell.angle_beta   90.00
_cell.angle_gamma   90.00
#
_symmetry.space_group_name_H-M   'P 1'
#
loop_
_entity.id
_entity.type
_entity.pdbx_description
1 polymer ?
#
loop_
_entity_poly.entity_id
_entity_poly.type
_entity_poly.pdbx_seq_one_letter_code
_entity_poly.pdbx_strand_id
1 'polypeptide(L)'
;MSYPSTKYFSNIRENARLAWAKLPKHLHYTDTIWETNDVSNANLTLLVCYLNFVYNEFMILRILTKNVGISNVELLQLAMKILSELTTVTKKRNYVNSEGNVLSRDFPWLLLSFGLPVAGVLTTELRNCTISNTPLDKSIPRSTLIRNLSVLIGCLEWLPEPHKYYSLCKDASEKLGSMLDEALDYEHQHTYVRPNTDDVAMDLQDQNLAMTGIDPNLPMDSEAFLAWLESVDWNTAMPTL
;
A
#
# COMPACT_ATOMS: atom_id res chain seq x y z
N MET A 1 17.99 -3.44 -24.55
CA MET A 1 16.99 -4.22 -25.31
C MET A 1 15.65 -4.08 -24.60
N SER A 2 14.62 -3.53 -25.26
CA SER A 2 13.28 -3.37 -24.65
C SER A 2 12.53 -4.71 -24.78
N TYR A 3 12.21 -5.35 -23.65
CA TYR A 3 11.46 -6.60 -23.64
C TYR A 3 10.07 -6.39 -24.28
N PRO A 4 9.60 -7.30 -25.14
CA PRO A 4 8.30 -7.16 -25.82
C PRO A 4 7.12 -7.03 -24.85
N SER A 5 7.23 -7.59 -23.64
CA SER A 5 6.24 -7.44 -22.56
C SER A 5 6.16 -6.02 -22.01
N THR A 6 7.27 -5.29 -21.91
CA THR A 6 7.31 -3.90 -21.44
C THR A 6 6.47 -2.99 -22.33
N LYS A 7 6.66 -3.09 -23.65
CA LYS A 7 5.89 -2.29 -24.62
C LYS A 7 4.40 -2.59 -24.56
N TYR A 8 4.04 -3.85 -24.34
CA TYR A 8 2.66 -4.28 -24.20
C TYR A 8 1.97 -3.64 -22.98
N PHE A 9 2.60 -3.73 -21.80
CA PHE A 9 2.08 -3.13 -20.57
C PHE A 9 1.98 -1.59 -20.66
N SER A 10 2.98 -0.92 -21.25
CA SER A 10 2.91 0.52 -21.50
C SER A 10 1.77 0.90 -22.44
N ASN A 11 1.51 0.12 -23.48
CA ASN A 11 0.39 0.36 -24.40
C ASN A 11 -0.98 0.16 -23.73
N ILE A 12 -1.13 -0.86 -22.89
CA ILE A 12 -2.35 -1.05 -22.09
C ILE A 12 -2.60 0.16 -21.19
N ARG A 13 -1.56 0.61 -20.48
CA ARG A 13 -1.64 1.76 -19.59
C ARG A 13 -2.08 3.03 -20.33
N GLU A 14 -1.51 3.30 -21.49
CA GLU A 14 -1.88 4.46 -22.30
C GLU A 14 -3.32 4.37 -22.80
N ASN A 15 -3.74 3.21 -23.30
CA ASN A 15 -5.11 3.00 -23.74
C ASN A 15 -6.13 3.18 -22.60
N ALA A 16 -5.81 2.69 -21.40
CA ALA A 16 -6.64 2.88 -20.21
C ALA A 16 -6.78 4.36 -19.84
N ARG A 17 -5.69 5.13 -19.87
CA ARG A 17 -5.70 6.58 -19.63
C ARG A 17 -6.53 7.32 -20.68
N LEU A 18 -6.40 6.97 -21.96
CA LEU A 18 -7.20 7.55 -23.03
C LEU A 18 -8.69 7.22 -22.89
N ALA A 19 -9.02 5.99 -22.48
CA ALA A 19 -10.40 5.59 -22.21
C ALA A 19 -10.98 6.37 -21.03
N TRP A 20 -10.24 6.48 -19.92
CA TRP A 20 -10.64 7.26 -18.75
C TRP A 20 -10.86 8.74 -19.11
N ALA A 21 -9.94 9.35 -19.86
CA ALA A 21 -10.04 10.75 -20.28
C ALA A 21 -11.25 11.05 -21.17
N LYS A 22 -11.75 10.05 -21.91
CA LYS A 22 -12.95 10.18 -22.77
C LYS A 22 -14.26 10.08 -22.00
N LEU A 23 -14.24 9.65 -20.73
CA LEU A 23 -15.46 9.57 -19.93
C LEU A 23 -16.08 10.97 -19.73
N PRO A 24 -17.42 11.10 -19.79
CA PRO A 24 -18.12 12.33 -19.43
C PRO A 24 -17.72 12.85 -18.05
N LYS A 25 -17.66 14.18 -17.88
CA LYS A 25 -17.24 14.83 -16.62
C LYS A 25 -17.98 14.34 -15.37
N HIS A 26 -19.27 14.01 -15.49
CA HIS A 26 -20.08 13.50 -14.37
C HIS A 26 -19.73 12.06 -13.94
N LEU A 27 -18.92 11.34 -14.73
CA LEU A 27 -18.37 10.03 -14.38
C LEU A 27 -16.94 10.12 -13.82
N HIS A 28 -16.35 11.31 -13.77
CA HIS A 28 -15.06 11.51 -13.12
C HIS A 28 -15.28 11.71 -11.63
N TYR A 29 -14.66 10.84 -10.83
CA TYR A 29 -14.55 11.06 -9.40
C TYR A 29 -13.81 12.38 -9.12
N THR A 30 -14.34 13.16 -8.19
CA THR A 30 -13.73 14.39 -7.69
C THR A 30 -13.99 14.46 -6.19
N ASP A 31 -13.03 14.90 -5.38
CA ASP A 31 -13.17 14.95 -3.92
C ASP A 31 -14.35 15.82 -3.43
N THR A 32 -14.80 16.75 -4.27
CA THR A 32 -15.96 17.62 -4.01
C THR A 32 -17.26 16.84 -3.81
N ILE A 33 -17.34 15.58 -4.28
CA ILE A 33 -18.54 14.74 -4.06
C ILE A 33 -18.79 14.43 -2.57
N TRP A 34 -17.79 14.64 -1.71
CA TRP A 34 -17.86 14.43 -0.26
C TRP A 34 -18.13 15.72 0.54
N GLU A 35 -18.35 16.84 -0.15
CA GLU A 35 -18.69 18.13 0.48
C GLU A 35 -20.17 18.20 0.86
N THR A 36 -21.03 17.49 0.13
CA THR A 36 -22.44 17.35 0.47
C THR A 36 -22.60 16.30 1.56
N ASN A 37 -23.42 16.59 2.59
CA ASN A 37 -23.73 15.66 3.68
C ASN A 37 -24.54 14.42 3.22
N ASP A 38 -24.96 14.37 1.95
CA ASP A 38 -25.72 13.27 1.37
C ASP A 38 -24.79 12.34 0.58
N VAL A 39 -24.36 11.24 1.23
CA VAL A 39 -23.52 10.22 0.61
C VAL A 39 -24.41 9.25 -0.17
N SER A 40 -24.50 9.46 -1.48
CA SER A 40 -25.26 8.57 -2.36
C SER A 40 -24.46 7.32 -2.77
N ASN A 41 -25.16 6.23 -3.11
CA ASN A 41 -24.54 5.06 -3.76
C ASN A 41 -23.79 5.42 -5.05
N ALA A 42 -24.20 6.49 -5.74
CA ALA A 42 -23.53 6.98 -6.94
C ALA A 42 -22.13 7.54 -6.61
N ASN A 43 -21.98 8.28 -5.51
CA ASN A 43 -20.68 8.82 -5.07
C ASN A 43 -19.69 7.68 -4.77
N LEU A 44 -20.16 6.66 -4.06
CA LEU A 44 -19.36 5.47 -3.74
C LEU A 44 -19.03 4.64 -4.99
N THR A 45 -19.96 4.55 -5.95
CA THR A 45 -19.70 3.89 -7.25
C THR A 45 -18.62 4.63 -8.04
N LEU A 46 -18.68 5.97 -8.10
CA LEU A 46 -17.67 6.80 -8.76
C LEU A 46 -16.29 6.61 -8.12
N LEU A 47 -16.23 6.57 -6.78
CA LEU A 47 -15.01 6.27 -6.04
C LEU A 47 -14.45 4.89 -6.43
N VAL A 48 -15.28 3.84 -6.41
CA VAL A 48 -14.85 2.48 -6.77
C VAL A 48 -14.36 2.40 -8.21
N CYS A 49 -15.05 3.03 -9.17
CA CYS A 49 -14.61 3.09 -10.56
C CYS A 49 -13.26 3.78 -10.70
N TYR A 50 -13.09 4.91 -10.01
CA TYR A 50 -11.83 5.65 -10.00
C TYR A 50 -10.69 4.85 -9.36
N LEU A 51 -10.92 4.26 -8.19
CA LEU A 51 -9.95 3.41 -7.51
C LEU A 51 -9.53 2.23 -8.38
N ASN A 52 -10.46 1.56 -9.07
CA ASN A 52 -10.13 0.53 -10.04
C ASN A 52 -9.21 1.05 -11.15
N PHE A 53 -9.52 2.21 -11.72
CA PHE A 53 -8.68 2.81 -12.76
C PHE A 53 -7.25 3.09 -12.26
N VAL A 54 -7.11 3.83 -11.15
CA VAL A 54 -5.78 4.18 -10.62
C VAL A 54 -5.03 2.96 -10.08
N TYR A 55 -5.73 1.98 -9.53
CA TYR A 55 -5.11 0.75 -9.04
C TYR A 55 -4.59 -0.15 -10.17
N ASN A 56 -5.32 -0.26 -11.27
CA ASN A 56 -4.83 -0.95 -12.46
C ASN A 56 -3.55 -0.28 -12.99
N GLU A 57 -3.51 1.05 -12.98
CA GLU A 57 -2.31 1.80 -13.34
C GLU A 57 -1.13 1.51 -12.38
N PHE A 58 -1.40 1.44 -11.07
CA PHE A 58 -0.42 1.05 -10.05
C PHE A 58 0.11 -0.36 -10.27
N MET A 59 -0.75 -1.33 -10.56
CA MET A 59 -0.35 -2.71 -10.81
C MET A 59 0.53 -2.83 -12.05
N ILE A 60 0.19 -2.12 -13.13
CA ILE A 60 1.01 -2.08 -14.35
C ILE A 60 2.38 -1.47 -14.05
N LEU A 61 2.42 -0.34 -13.34
CA LEU A 61 3.67 0.30 -12.92
C LEU A 61 4.53 -0.64 -12.08
N ARG A 62 3.95 -1.34 -11.12
CA ARG A 62 4.68 -2.29 -10.26
C ARG A 62 5.33 -3.40 -11.08
N ILE A 63 4.61 -3.95 -12.07
CA ILE A 63 5.15 -4.96 -13.00
C ILE A 63 6.32 -4.38 -13.81
N LEU A 64 6.18 -3.15 -14.31
CA LEU A 64 7.21 -2.48 -15.09
C LEU A 64 8.46 -2.17 -14.27
N THR A 65 8.29 -1.65 -13.05
CA THR A 65 9.39 -1.36 -12.11
C THR A 65 10.13 -2.64 -11.73
N LYS A 66 9.43 -3.73 -11.41
CA LYS A 66 10.06 -5.01 -11.04
C LYS A 66 10.86 -5.64 -12.19
N ASN A 67 10.34 -5.58 -13.42
CA ASN A 67 10.96 -6.27 -14.56
C ASN A 67 12.03 -5.45 -15.28
N VAL A 68 11.98 -4.12 -15.21
CA VAL A 68 12.81 -3.23 -16.05
C VAL A 68 13.72 -2.34 -15.21
N GLY A 69 13.53 -2.26 -13.89
CA GLY A 69 14.32 -1.39 -13.02
C GLY A 69 14.08 0.10 -13.27
N ILE A 70 12.91 0.45 -13.81
CA ILE A 70 12.50 1.85 -14.00
C ILE A 70 12.32 2.49 -12.61
N SER A 71 12.61 3.79 -12.51
CA SER A 71 12.40 4.58 -11.28
C SER A 71 11.03 4.29 -10.64
N ASN A 72 11.04 4.01 -9.33
CA ASN A 72 9.86 3.76 -8.52
C ASN A 72 9.07 5.03 -8.17
N VAL A 73 9.55 6.23 -8.54
CA VAL A 73 8.92 7.50 -8.14
C VAL A 73 7.46 7.58 -8.62
N GLU A 74 7.19 7.25 -9.88
CA GLU A 74 5.81 7.30 -10.42
C GLU A 74 4.90 6.27 -9.73
N LEU A 75 5.44 5.08 -9.41
CA LEU A 75 4.73 4.05 -8.66
C LEU A 75 4.36 4.52 -7.25
N LEU A 76 5.31 5.11 -6.54
CA LEU A 76 5.13 5.59 -5.18
C LEU A 76 4.20 6.80 -5.12
N GLN A 77 4.25 7.71 -6.09
CA GLN A 77 3.30 8.82 -6.22
C GLN A 77 1.87 8.30 -6.37
N LEU A 78 1.67 7.30 -7.23
CA LEU A 78 0.35 6.72 -7.45
C LEU A 78 -0.15 5.96 -6.22
N ALA A 79 0.74 5.20 -5.55
CA ALA A 79 0.45 4.56 -4.27
C ALA A 79 0.02 5.58 -3.20
N MET A 80 0.75 6.69 -3.09
CA MET A 80 0.46 7.77 -2.16
C MET A 80 -0.87 8.45 -2.48
N LYS A 81 -1.19 8.61 -3.77
CA LYS A 81 -2.48 9.13 -4.23
C LYS A 81 -3.61 8.21 -3.76
N ILE A 82 -3.55 6.92 -4.10
CA ILE A 82 -4.57 5.92 -3.70
C ILE A 82 -4.76 5.92 -2.17
N LEU A 83 -3.68 5.92 -1.40
CA LEU A 83 -3.74 5.92 0.06
C LEU A 83 -4.38 7.21 0.60
N SER A 84 -4.06 8.37 0.02
CA SER A 84 -4.66 9.66 0.41
C SER A 84 -6.16 9.72 0.13
N GLU A 85 -6.60 9.15 -0.99
CA GLU A 85 -8.02 9.04 -1.35
C GLU A 85 -8.76 8.15 -0.37
N LEU A 86 -8.23 6.96 -0.09
CA LEU A 86 -8.81 6.01 0.87
C LEU A 86 -8.93 6.63 2.27
N THR A 87 -7.87 7.26 2.77
CA THR A 87 -7.88 7.92 4.09
C THR A 87 -8.82 9.12 4.15
N THR A 88 -9.04 9.82 3.04
CA THR A 88 -10.05 10.91 2.95
C THR A 88 -11.47 10.36 3.06
N VAL A 89 -11.75 9.26 2.37
CA VAL A 89 -13.05 8.58 2.45
C VAL A 89 -13.27 8.02 3.86
N THR A 90 -12.25 7.48 4.52
CA THR A 90 -12.41 6.97 5.89
C THR A 90 -12.74 8.08 6.90
N LYS A 91 -12.25 9.30 6.72
CA LYS A 91 -12.65 10.43 7.58
C LYS A 91 -14.15 10.78 7.44
N LYS A 92 -14.75 10.40 6.31
CA LYS A 92 -16.19 10.58 6.03
C LYS A 92 -17.02 9.35 6.44
N ARG A 93 -16.41 8.33 7.05
CA ARG A 93 -17.03 7.06 7.45
C ARG A 93 -18.31 7.21 8.28
N ASN A 94 -18.40 8.24 9.14
CA ASN A 94 -19.62 8.48 9.92
C ASN A 94 -20.86 8.79 9.05
N TYR A 95 -20.65 9.34 7.85
CA TYR A 95 -21.70 9.58 6.85
C TYR A 95 -21.91 8.37 5.93
N VAL A 96 -20.85 7.61 5.66
CA VAL A 96 -20.92 6.39 4.85
C VAL A 96 -21.68 5.29 5.60
N ASN A 97 -21.52 5.17 6.92
CA ASN A 97 -22.15 4.15 7.77
C ASN A 97 -23.62 4.46 8.15
N SER A 98 -24.27 5.46 7.55
CA SER A 98 -25.70 5.67 7.75
C SER A 98 -26.48 4.45 7.27
N GLU A 99 -27.42 3.97 8.09
CA GLU A 99 -28.23 2.78 7.78
C GLU A 99 -28.80 2.84 6.36
N GLY A 100 -28.48 1.85 5.52
CA GLY A 100 -28.98 1.72 4.15
C GLY A 100 -27.94 1.84 3.02
N ASN A 101 -26.70 2.25 3.29
CA ASN A 101 -25.66 2.36 2.25
C ASN A 101 -24.95 1.01 2.04
N VAL A 102 -25.21 0.31 0.93
CA VAL A 102 -24.67 -1.04 0.66
C VAL A 102 -23.14 -1.06 0.65
N LEU A 103 -22.53 0.00 0.13
CA LEU A 103 -21.08 0.13 0.00
C LEU A 103 -20.37 0.48 1.33
N SER A 104 -21.12 0.81 2.39
CA SER A 104 -20.56 0.99 3.75
C SER A 104 -20.15 -0.34 4.39
N ARG A 105 -20.93 -1.40 4.12
CA ARG A 105 -20.67 -2.76 4.60
C ARG A 105 -19.41 -3.37 3.96
N ASP A 106 -19.14 -3.00 2.72
CA ASP A 106 -17.98 -3.50 1.97
C ASP A 106 -16.80 -2.51 2.00
N PHE A 107 -16.85 -1.48 2.86
CA PHE A 107 -15.73 -0.55 3.05
C PHE A 107 -14.42 -1.23 3.46
N PRO A 108 -14.39 -2.25 4.34
CA PRO A 108 -13.14 -2.93 4.65
C PRO A 108 -12.55 -3.69 3.45
N TRP A 109 -13.40 -4.19 2.53
CA TRP A 109 -12.92 -4.75 1.28
C TRP A 109 -12.19 -3.71 0.43
N LEU A 110 -12.65 -2.46 0.43
CA LEU A 110 -11.98 -1.36 -0.26
C LEU A 110 -10.58 -1.10 0.32
N LEU A 111 -10.47 -1.04 1.65
CA LEU A 111 -9.19 -0.86 2.35
C LEU A 111 -8.23 -2.02 2.08
N LEU A 112 -8.73 -3.26 2.13
CA LEU A 112 -7.93 -4.46 1.91
C LEU A 112 -7.51 -4.61 0.44
N SER A 113 -8.40 -4.35 -0.51
CA SER A 113 -8.14 -4.60 -1.94
C SER A 113 -7.26 -3.51 -2.56
N PHE A 114 -7.48 -2.25 -2.19
CA PHE A 114 -6.78 -1.11 -2.79
C PHE A 114 -5.71 -0.52 -1.86
N GLY A 115 -6.00 -0.47 -0.56
CA GLY A 115 -5.13 0.17 0.43
C GLY A 115 -3.95 -0.69 0.86
N LEU A 116 -4.19 -1.97 1.11
CA LEU A 116 -3.16 -2.88 1.61
C LEU A 116 -1.98 -3.05 0.64
N PRO A 117 -2.16 -3.24 -0.68
CA PRO A 117 -1.05 -3.37 -1.63
C PRO A 117 -0.22 -2.08 -1.76
N VAL A 118 -0.88 -0.91 -1.79
CA VAL A 118 -0.18 0.38 -1.91
C VAL A 118 0.54 0.73 -0.62
N ALA A 119 -0.05 0.42 0.54
CA ALA A 119 0.58 0.60 1.85
C ALA A 119 1.83 -0.27 1.98
N GLY A 120 1.78 -1.55 1.58
CA GLY A 120 2.95 -2.42 1.60
C GLY A 120 4.14 -1.85 0.82
N VAL A 121 3.90 -1.34 -0.40
CA VAL A 121 4.95 -0.70 -1.21
C VAL A 121 5.49 0.57 -0.54
N LEU A 122 4.61 1.43 -0.02
CA LEU A 122 5.01 2.68 0.61
C LEU A 122 5.76 2.47 1.94
N THR A 123 5.30 1.56 2.79
CA THR A 123 5.97 1.24 4.06
C THR A 123 7.34 0.59 3.79
N THR A 124 7.45 -0.25 2.76
CA THR A 124 8.76 -0.80 2.36
C THR A 124 9.70 0.30 1.91
N GLU A 125 9.25 1.20 1.03
CA GLU A 125 10.11 2.30 0.58
C GLU A 125 10.53 3.19 1.75
N LEU A 126 9.59 3.52 2.64
CA LEU A 126 9.87 4.27 3.86
C LEU A 126 10.96 3.60 4.69
N ARG A 127 10.83 2.28 4.91
CA ARG A 127 11.81 1.45 5.63
C ARG A 127 13.16 1.45 4.94
N ASN A 128 13.21 1.19 3.64
CA ASN A 128 14.45 1.15 2.86
C ASN A 128 15.18 2.50 2.88
N CYS A 129 14.44 3.61 2.74
CA CYS A 129 14.99 4.95 2.86
C CYS A 129 15.52 5.24 4.27
N THR A 130 14.78 4.84 5.31
CA THR A 130 15.25 4.98 6.70
C THR A 130 16.55 4.19 6.93
N ILE A 131 16.60 2.90 6.56
CA ILE A 131 17.77 2.03 6.79
C ILE A 131 18.99 2.53 6.00
N SER A 132 18.78 2.95 4.75
CA SER A 132 19.86 3.41 3.88
C SER A 132 20.29 4.85 4.17
N ASN A 133 19.67 5.52 5.15
CA ASN A 133 19.83 6.95 5.42
C ASN A 133 19.67 7.83 4.17
N THR A 134 18.73 7.47 3.29
CA THR A 134 18.43 8.21 2.06
C THR A 134 17.09 8.94 2.20
N PRO A 135 16.99 10.19 1.71
CA PRO A 135 15.72 10.90 1.75
C PRO A 135 14.74 10.27 0.75
N LEU A 136 13.46 10.22 1.15
CA LEU A 136 12.37 9.95 0.21
C LEU A 136 12.33 11.02 -0.89
N ASP A 137 11.78 10.65 -2.04
CA ASP A 137 11.54 11.60 -3.13
C ASP A 137 10.69 12.79 -2.63
N LYS A 138 11.03 14.00 -3.10
CA LYS A 138 10.37 15.25 -2.66
C LYS A 138 8.86 15.27 -2.94
N SER A 139 8.40 14.50 -3.92
CA SER A 139 6.98 14.36 -4.23
C SER A 139 6.20 13.55 -3.19
N ILE A 140 6.89 12.90 -2.24
CA ILE A 140 6.30 12.03 -1.22
C ILE A 140 6.77 12.52 0.15
N PRO A 141 6.09 13.52 0.73
CA PRO A 141 6.46 14.04 2.04
C PRO A 141 6.37 12.93 3.09
N ARG A 142 7.49 12.65 3.75
CA ARG A 142 7.61 11.60 4.78
C ARG A 142 6.52 11.68 5.85
N SER A 143 6.22 12.89 6.34
CA SER A 143 5.21 13.12 7.37
C SER A 143 3.78 12.80 6.89
N THR A 144 3.45 13.17 5.66
CA THR A 144 2.14 12.84 5.05
C THR A 144 2.03 11.35 4.83
N LEU A 145 3.10 10.70 4.37
CA LEU A 145 3.15 9.25 4.19
C LEU A 145 2.89 8.51 5.52
N ILE A 146 3.67 8.81 6.56
CA ILE A 146 3.52 8.20 7.89
C ILE A 146 2.08 8.39 8.39
N ARG A 147 1.56 9.62 8.33
CA ARG A 147 0.19 9.91 8.79
C ARG A 147 -0.86 9.08 8.05
N ASN A 148 -0.75 8.97 6.73
CA ASN A 148 -1.72 8.22 5.94
C ASN A 148 -1.63 6.71 6.22
N LEU A 149 -0.43 6.16 6.42
CA LEU A 149 -0.23 4.77 6.85
C LEU A 149 -0.85 4.52 8.23
N SER A 150 -0.58 5.39 9.21
CA SER A 150 -1.16 5.27 10.56
C SER A 150 -2.68 5.36 10.55
N VAL A 151 -3.27 6.22 9.71
CA VAL A 151 -4.73 6.28 9.55
C VAL A 151 -5.23 4.95 8.99
N LEU A 152 -4.62 4.41 7.92
CA LEU A 152 -5.04 3.13 7.35
C LEU A 152 -4.98 2.00 8.39
N ILE A 153 -3.88 1.89 9.13
CA ILE A 153 -3.69 0.87 10.18
C ILE A 153 -4.82 0.98 11.22
N GLY A 154 -5.05 2.17 11.78
CA GLY A 154 -6.14 2.37 12.74
C GLY A 154 -7.54 2.09 12.17
N CYS A 155 -7.74 2.26 10.85
CA CYS A 155 -9.00 1.92 10.21
C CYS A 155 -9.23 0.40 10.10
N LEU A 156 -8.15 -0.37 9.90
CA LEU A 156 -8.17 -1.83 9.89
C LEU A 156 -8.41 -2.37 11.31
N GLU A 157 -7.74 -1.81 12.33
CA GLU A 157 -7.90 -2.19 13.74
C GLU A 157 -9.31 -1.94 14.28
N TRP A 158 -9.98 -0.88 13.81
CA TRP A 158 -11.29 -0.49 14.35
C TRP A 158 -12.44 -1.42 13.93
N LEU A 159 -12.25 -2.32 12.96
CA LEU A 159 -13.34 -3.13 12.41
C LEU A 159 -14.02 -3.96 13.52
N PRO A 160 -15.32 -3.76 13.83
CA PRO A 160 -15.97 -4.49 14.92
C PRO A 160 -16.26 -5.95 14.57
N GLU A 161 -16.23 -6.83 15.57
CA GLU A 161 -16.77 -8.18 15.48
C GLU A 161 -18.31 -8.18 15.65
N PRO A 162 -19.05 -9.06 14.95
CA PRO A 162 -18.59 -9.96 13.89
C PRO A 162 -18.58 -9.26 12.51
N HIS A 163 -17.43 -9.28 11.83
CA HIS A 163 -17.32 -8.87 10.42
C HIS A 163 -16.57 -9.92 9.61
N LYS A 164 -16.99 -10.18 8.36
CA LYS A 164 -16.34 -11.18 7.48
C LYS A 164 -14.85 -10.94 7.22
N TYR A 165 -14.43 -9.68 7.27
CA TYR A 165 -13.04 -9.26 7.06
C TYR A 165 -12.25 -9.05 8.36
N TYR A 166 -12.84 -9.36 9.52
CA TYR A 166 -12.24 -9.01 10.80
C TYR A 166 -10.83 -9.60 10.98
N SER A 167 -10.67 -10.91 10.80
CA SER A 167 -9.37 -11.59 10.94
C SER A 167 -8.34 -11.02 9.97
N LEU A 168 -8.71 -10.84 8.71
CA LEU A 168 -7.81 -10.31 7.70
C LEU A 168 -7.42 -8.85 7.96
N CYS A 169 -8.35 -8.00 8.42
CA CYS A 169 -8.03 -6.64 8.82
C CYS A 169 -7.07 -6.61 10.01
N LYS A 170 -7.27 -7.49 11.00
CA LYS A 170 -6.40 -7.62 12.16
C LYS A 170 -4.99 -8.05 11.75
N ASP A 171 -4.86 -9.10 10.95
CA ASP A 171 -3.56 -9.58 10.45
C ASP A 171 -2.86 -8.47 9.62
N ALA A 172 -3.63 -7.76 8.79
CA ALA A 172 -3.13 -6.66 7.98
C ALA A 172 -2.64 -5.48 8.83
N SER A 173 -3.37 -5.08 9.88
CA SER A 173 -2.95 -4.02 10.78
C SER A 173 -1.70 -4.39 11.57
N GLU A 174 -1.62 -5.62 12.08
CA GLU A 174 -0.44 -6.10 12.84
C GLU A 174 0.81 -6.08 11.97
N LYS A 175 0.70 -6.60 10.74
CA LYS A 175 1.81 -6.63 9.77
C LYS A 175 2.25 -5.25 9.32
N LEU A 176 1.31 -4.41 8.88
CA LEU A 176 1.62 -3.04 8.45
C LEU A 176 2.14 -2.19 9.61
N GLY A 177 1.57 -2.35 10.80
CA GLY A 177 1.99 -1.69 12.03
C GLY A 177 3.44 -2.03 12.36
N SER A 178 3.77 -3.33 12.43
CA SER A 178 5.13 -3.78 12.69
C SER A 178 6.16 -3.24 11.68
N MET A 179 5.83 -3.24 10.38
CA MET A 179 6.71 -2.67 9.36
C MET A 179 6.88 -1.14 9.49
N LEU A 180 5.82 -0.43 9.89
CA LEU A 180 5.87 1.00 10.12
C LEU A 180 6.69 1.33 11.37
N ASP A 181 6.47 0.61 12.47
CA ASP A 181 7.20 0.78 13.72
C ASP A 181 8.69 0.54 13.51
N GLU A 182 9.08 -0.53 12.80
CA GLU A 182 10.48 -0.77 12.44
C GLU A 182 11.07 0.40 11.65
N ALA A 183 10.33 1.00 10.72
CA ALA A 183 10.79 2.14 9.93
C ALA A 183 10.88 3.45 10.73
N LEU A 184 10.22 3.55 11.88
CA LEU A 184 10.20 4.72 12.76
C LEU A 184 11.20 4.62 13.90
N ASP A 185 11.32 3.45 14.51
CA ASP A 185 12.20 3.16 15.65
C ASP A 185 13.61 2.73 15.22
N TYR A 186 13.90 2.71 13.91
CA TYR A 186 15.23 2.40 13.41
C TYR A 186 16.27 3.44 13.88
N GLU A 187 17.07 3.05 14.86
CA GLU A 187 18.27 3.78 15.24
C GLU A 187 19.41 3.43 14.29
N HIS A 188 19.93 4.45 13.61
CA HIS A 188 21.18 4.28 12.87
C HIS A 188 22.25 3.99 13.91
N GLN A 189 22.87 2.81 13.86
CA GLN A 189 24.07 2.56 14.65
C GLN A 189 25.05 3.68 14.33
N HIS A 190 25.22 4.62 15.26
CA HIS A 190 26.27 5.62 15.16
C HIS A 190 27.58 4.84 15.17
N THR A 191 28.13 4.59 13.98
CA THR A 191 29.52 4.18 13.84
C THR A 191 30.34 5.40 14.22
N TYR A 192 30.45 5.66 15.52
CA TYR A 192 31.58 6.39 16.05
C TYR A 192 32.79 5.50 15.78
N VAL A 193 33.36 5.63 14.58
CA VAL A 193 34.73 5.20 14.32
C VAL A 193 35.60 6.13 15.18
N ARG A 194 35.74 5.75 16.45
CA ARG A 194 36.81 6.26 17.28
C ARG A 194 38.09 5.74 16.61
N PRO A 195 39.02 6.59 16.16
CA PRO A 195 40.30 6.11 15.69
C PRO A 195 41.07 5.62 16.92
N ASN A 196 40.84 4.38 17.32
CA ASN A 196 41.75 3.66 18.17
C ASN A 196 42.59 2.78 17.26
N THR A 197 43.85 3.20 17.14
CA THR A 197 44.96 2.33 16.84
C THR A 197 44.92 1.09 17.74
N ASP A 198 45.24 -0.03 17.10
CA ASP A 198 45.70 -1.28 17.66
C ASP A 198 44.65 -2.39 17.87
N ASP A 199 44.95 -3.48 17.15
CA ASP A 199 44.67 -4.89 17.40
C ASP A 199 43.62 -5.65 16.56
N VAL A 200 44.21 -6.62 15.87
CA VAL A 200 43.75 -7.61 14.89
C VAL A 200 42.91 -8.71 15.56
N ALA A 201 41.81 -9.13 14.91
CA ALA A 201 41.46 -10.54 14.79
C ALA A 201 40.37 -10.73 13.70
N MET A 202 40.73 -11.45 12.63
CA MET A 202 39.77 -12.10 11.75
C MET A 202 39.10 -13.24 12.51
N ASP A 203 37.77 -13.29 12.47
CA ASP A 203 37.04 -14.52 12.80
C ASP A 203 36.05 -14.82 11.67
N LEU A 204 36.24 -16.00 11.07
CA LEU A 204 35.45 -16.56 9.98
C LEU A 204 34.60 -17.67 10.59
N GLN A 205 33.32 -17.40 10.86
CA GLN A 205 32.38 -18.46 11.22
C GLN A 205 31.13 -18.45 10.33
N ASP A 206 31.08 -19.48 9.49
CA ASP A 206 29.92 -20.32 9.15
C ASP A 206 28.57 -19.65 8.85
N GLN A 207 28.31 -19.43 7.56
CA GLN A 207 26.94 -19.38 7.04
C GLN A 207 26.59 -20.72 6.41
N ASN A 208 25.90 -21.56 7.19
CA ASN A 208 25.03 -22.61 6.69
C ASN A 208 23.72 -22.53 7.47
N LEU A 209 22.69 -21.92 6.87
CA LEU A 209 21.30 -22.16 7.26
C LEU A 209 20.46 -22.49 6.04
N ALA A 210 19.85 -23.66 6.14
CA ALA A 210 19.09 -24.34 5.13
C ALA A 210 17.74 -23.65 4.84
N MET A 211 17.28 -23.94 3.63
CA MET A 211 15.96 -23.68 3.06
C MET A 211 14.77 -24.08 3.94
N THR A 212 13.70 -23.31 3.77
CA THR A 212 12.29 -23.50 4.19
C THR A 212 11.92 -23.17 5.64
N GLY A 213 11.08 -22.14 5.77
CA GLY A 213 10.45 -21.70 7.01
C GLY A 213 10.34 -20.18 7.01
N ILE A 214 9.15 -19.63 6.75
CA ILE A 214 8.87 -18.21 7.00
C ILE A 214 9.00 -18.03 8.52
N ASP A 215 10.09 -17.43 8.97
CA ASP A 215 10.29 -17.06 10.37
C ASP A 215 9.33 -15.89 10.71
N PRO A 216 8.40 -16.06 11.66
CA PRO A 216 7.47 -15.00 12.05
C PRO A 216 8.15 -13.79 12.71
N ASN A 217 9.45 -13.87 13.06
CA ASN A 217 10.22 -12.78 13.65
C ASN A 217 11.19 -12.09 12.67
N LEU A 218 11.25 -12.53 11.41
CA LEU A 218 12.08 -11.86 10.41
C LEU A 218 11.41 -10.54 9.99
N PRO A 219 12.17 -9.42 9.88
CA PRO A 219 11.63 -8.17 9.35
C PRO A 219 10.92 -8.40 8.02
N MET A 220 9.61 -8.11 7.95
CA MET A 220 8.88 -8.26 6.69
C MET A 220 9.35 -7.20 5.69
N ASP A 221 9.97 -7.65 4.61
CA ASP A 221 10.18 -6.83 3.43
C ASP A 221 8.94 -6.81 2.52
N SER A 222 8.99 -6.02 1.43
CA SER A 222 7.87 -5.91 0.50
C SER A 222 7.47 -7.25 -0.10
N GLU A 223 8.44 -8.11 -0.40
CA GLU A 223 8.18 -9.36 -1.11
C GLU A 223 7.55 -10.39 -0.17
N ALA A 224 8.01 -10.46 1.08
CA ALA A 224 7.37 -11.24 2.13
C ALA A 224 5.93 -10.77 2.41
N PHE A 225 5.72 -9.45 2.48
CA PHE A 225 4.40 -8.86 2.64
C PHE A 225 3.46 -9.22 1.46
N LEU A 226 3.97 -9.13 0.24
CA LEU A 226 3.22 -9.45 -0.96
C LEU A 226 2.95 -10.94 -1.12
N ALA A 227 3.92 -11.80 -0.78
CA ALA A 227 3.74 -13.25 -0.76
C ALA A 227 2.67 -13.64 0.26
N TRP A 228 2.67 -13.01 1.43
CA TRP A 228 1.58 -13.16 2.40
C TRP A 228 0.25 -12.70 1.79
N LEU A 229 0.19 -11.51 1.18
CA LEU A 229 -1.03 -10.98 0.56
C LEU A 229 -1.59 -11.90 -0.55
N GLU A 230 -0.70 -12.51 -1.33
CA GLU A 230 -1.04 -13.48 -2.39
C GLU A 230 -1.52 -14.82 -1.80
N SER A 231 -1.08 -15.18 -0.60
CA SER A 231 -1.51 -16.39 0.11
C SER A 231 -2.87 -16.25 0.81
N VAL A 232 -3.38 -15.03 0.95
CA VAL A 232 -4.69 -14.78 1.58
C VAL A 232 -5.81 -15.37 0.71
N ASP A 233 -6.66 -16.21 1.31
CA ASP A 233 -7.85 -16.73 0.63
C ASP A 233 -8.97 -15.68 0.58
N TRP A 234 -8.96 -14.89 -0.49
CA TRP A 234 -9.99 -13.89 -0.76
C TRP A 234 -11.37 -14.50 -1.06
N ASN A 235 -11.51 -15.82 -1.26
CA ASN A 235 -12.81 -16.45 -1.58
C ASN A 235 -13.69 -16.68 -0.35
N THR A 236 -13.11 -16.75 0.85
CA THR A 236 -13.86 -16.56 2.10
C THR A 236 -14.33 -15.10 2.28
N ALA A 237 -13.89 -14.21 1.38
CA ALA A 237 -13.98 -12.76 1.44
C ALA A 237 -14.70 -12.12 0.22
N MET A 238 -15.15 -12.89 -0.77
CA MET A 238 -15.88 -12.39 -1.95
C MET A 238 -17.41 -12.48 -1.73
N PRO A 239 -18.22 -11.55 -2.28
CA PRO A 239 -19.67 -11.67 -2.22
C PRO A 239 -20.12 -12.90 -3.02
N THR A 240 -20.90 -13.79 -2.42
CA THR A 240 -21.85 -14.58 -3.21
C THR A 240 -22.86 -13.60 -3.80
N LEU A 241 -22.90 -13.49 -5.12
CA LEU A 241 -23.95 -12.78 -5.86
C LEU A 241 -25.33 -13.33 -5.49
#